data_AF-A0A239HSF4-F1
#
_entry.id   AF-A0A239HSF4-F1
#
_cell.length_a   1.000
_cell.length_b   1.000
_cell.length_c   1.000
_cell.angle_alpha   90.00
_cell.angle_beta   90.00
_cell.angle_gamma   90.00
#
_symmetry.space_group_name_H-M   'P 1'
#
loop_
_entity.id
_entity.type
_entity.pdbx_description
1 polymer ?
#
loop_
_entity_poly.entity_id
_entity_poly.type
_entity_poly.pdbx_seq_one_letter_code
_entity_poly.pdbx_strand_id
1 'polypeptide(L)'
;MEAILNRTGYRMRPSSVADRMDIATYIFGDVEVSKTLVHDVSTQKGVWAATDAWIDTLAVDGKRSTANAEHIGLWTIRDDAGEGRFVGIRGVFVAPGLPLNSVATFVAIARPYWGKGVSSESSRVLCQHVFQKSEADAIYTRVWPKLNPASDAVQRRLGFVPADRHTLRDTFGEQRMREVLEFDLWRASNLESEGFAETLRQVSIRIGQLAAEDLLEARDAEQRILTALPVRLAKSGDVRSKVAEDLRLGFHNPAWASYRMSRADWAVRDRV
;
A
#
# COMPACT_ATOMS: atom_id res chain seq x y z
N MET A 1 18.61 1.45 -12.68
CA MET A 1 18.89 0.43 -11.64
C MET A 1 18.33 -0.92 -12.03
N GLU A 2 19.22 -1.90 -12.20
CA GLU A 2 18.93 -3.34 -12.18
C GLU A 2 19.77 -3.97 -11.07
N ALA A 3 19.20 -4.86 -10.27
CA ALA A 3 19.87 -5.46 -9.11
C ALA A 3 19.35 -6.88 -8.84
N ILE A 4 20.23 -7.74 -8.34
CA ILE A 4 19.86 -9.04 -7.77
C ILE A 4 19.69 -8.87 -6.26
N LEU A 5 18.57 -9.32 -5.73
CA LEU A 5 18.27 -9.37 -4.31
C LEU A 5 19.10 -10.51 -3.68
N ASN A 6 20.19 -10.15 -3.01
CA ASN A 6 21.20 -11.08 -2.47
C ASN A 6 20.68 -12.32 -1.72
N ARG A 7 19.61 -12.19 -0.92
CA ARG A 7 19.07 -13.30 -0.12
C ARG A 7 18.09 -14.16 -0.90
N THR A 8 17.28 -13.56 -1.76
CA THR A 8 16.24 -14.32 -2.49
C THR A 8 16.69 -14.76 -3.89
N GLY A 9 17.75 -14.15 -4.44
CA GLY A 9 18.18 -14.34 -5.83
C GLY A 9 17.25 -13.69 -6.87
N TYR A 10 16.22 -12.97 -6.43
CA TYR A 10 15.25 -12.35 -7.35
C TYR A 10 15.85 -11.10 -8.00
N ARG A 11 15.49 -10.84 -9.25
CA ARG A 11 15.93 -9.66 -9.97
C ARG A 11 14.94 -8.51 -9.78
N MET A 12 15.44 -7.33 -9.45
CA MET A 12 14.69 -6.08 -9.47
C MET A 12 15.18 -5.22 -10.64
N ARG A 13 14.28 -4.85 -11.54
CA ARG A 13 14.57 -4.02 -12.72
C ARG A 13 13.53 -2.92 -12.90
N PRO A 14 13.79 -1.85 -13.66
CA PRO A 14 12.76 -0.85 -13.92
C PRO A 14 11.55 -1.51 -14.60
N SER A 15 10.36 -1.10 -14.18
CA SER A 15 9.12 -1.58 -14.77
C SER A 15 8.90 -0.96 -16.14
N SER A 16 8.25 -1.70 -17.04
CA SER A 16 7.80 -1.21 -18.33
C SER A 16 6.30 -1.46 -18.54
N VAL A 17 5.71 -0.89 -19.60
CA VAL A 17 4.31 -1.16 -19.98
C VAL A 17 4.05 -2.65 -20.24
N ALA A 18 5.09 -3.44 -20.54
CA ALA A 18 4.96 -4.89 -20.68
C ALA A 18 4.62 -5.59 -19.35
N ASP A 19 4.94 -4.99 -18.20
CA ASP A 19 4.61 -5.53 -16.87
C ASP A 19 3.14 -5.33 -16.48
N ARG A 20 2.37 -4.57 -17.29
CA ARG A 20 0.99 -4.18 -17.00
C ARG A 20 0.08 -5.37 -16.68
N MET A 21 0.18 -6.45 -17.45
CA MET A 21 -0.67 -7.64 -17.25
C MET A 21 -0.37 -8.33 -15.91
N ASP A 22 0.91 -8.44 -15.55
CA ASP A 22 1.31 -9.07 -14.29
C ASP A 22 0.88 -8.24 -13.09
N ILE A 23 1.03 -6.91 -13.14
CA ILE A 23 0.57 -6.02 -12.07
C ILE A 23 -0.96 -6.08 -11.93
N ALA A 24 -1.69 -6.06 -13.03
CA ALA A 24 -3.15 -6.22 -13.02
C ALA A 24 -3.57 -7.57 -12.42
N THR A 25 -2.86 -8.65 -12.73
CA THR A 25 -3.21 -10.00 -12.28
C THR A 25 -2.85 -10.24 -10.82
N TYR A 26 -1.60 -9.97 -10.44
CA TYR A 26 -1.03 -10.40 -9.15
C TYR A 26 -1.05 -9.34 -8.06
N ILE A 27 -1.27 -8.07 -8.40
CA ILE A 27 -1.34 -6.98 -7.42
C ILE A 27 -2.76 -6.45 -7.29
N PHE A 28 -3.34 -5.92 -8.37
CA PHE A 28 -4.66 -5.28 -8.30
C PHE A 28 -5.82 -6.25 -8.45
N GLY A 29 -5.64 -7.36 -9.17
CA GLY A 29 -6.60 -8.45 -9.29
C GLY A 29 -6.64 -9.37 -8.06
N ASP A 30 -5.64 -9.28 -7.19
CA ASP A 30 -5.61 -9.98 -5.91
C ASP A 30 -6.10 -9.03 -4.79
N VAL A 31 -7.31 -9.28 -4.27
CA VAL A 31 -7.92 -8.49 -3.18
C VAL A 31 -7.07 -8.51 -1.91
N GLU A 32 -6.41 -9.62 -1.58
CA GLU A 32 -5.58 -9.73 -0.38
C GLU A 32 -4.30 -8.89 -0.49
N VAL A 33 -3.77 -8.70 -1.70
CA VAL A 33 -2.64 -7.81 -1.95
C VAL A 33 -3.10 -6.34 -1.97
N SER A 34 -4.20 -6.05 -2.67
CA SER A 34 -4.68 -4.69 -2.91
C SER A 34 -5.42 -4.05 -1.73
N LYS A 35 -5.93 -4.82 -0.76
CA LYS A 35 -6.72 -4.29 0.39
C LYS A 35 -5.99 -3.27 1.27
N THR A 36 -4.67 -3.17 1.20
CA THR A 36 -3.89 -2.13 1.92
C THR A 36 -3.33 -1.06 0.98
N LEU A 37 -3.63 -1.18 -0.31
CA LEU A 37 -3.41 -0.15 -1.31
C LEU A 37 -4.63 0.77 -1.35
N VAL A 38 -4.38 2.01 -1.73
CA VAL A 38 -5.40 3.06 -1.81
C VAL A 38 -6.02 3.09 -3.21
N HIS A 39 -6.63 2.00 -3.65
CA HIS A 39 -7.32 1.93 -4.95
C HIS A 39 -8.60 1.12 -4.80
N ASP A 40 -9.64 1.53 -5.53
CA ASP A 40 -10.82 0.70 -5.69
C ASP A 40 -10.62 -0.32 -6.81
N VAL A 41 -10.55 -1.60 -6.43
CA VAL A 41 -10.42 -2.73 -7.34
C VAL A 41 -11.62 -3.68 -7.27
N SER A 42 -12.77 -3.19 -6.79
CA SER A 42 -14.04 -3.93 -6.72
C SER A 42 -14.55 -4.43 -8.08
N THR A 43 -14.03 -3.87 -9.18
CA THR A 43 -14.41 -4.23 -10.55
C THR A 43 -13.17 -4.42 -11.42
N GLN A 44 -13.32 -5.18 -12.52
CA GLN A 44 -12.25 -5.33 -13.51
C GLN A 44 -11.79 -3.99 -14.08
N LYS A 45 -12.71 -3.03 -14.23
CA LYS A 45 -12.39 -1.65 -14.65
C LYS A 45 -11.51 -0.95 -13.60
N GLY A 46 -11.81 -1.11 -12.31
CA GLY A 46 -11.01 -0.60 -11.20
C GLY A 46 -9.59 -1.19 -11.17
N VAL A 47 -9.47 -2.51 -11.36
CA VAL A 47 -8.17 -3.20 -11.49
C VAL A 47 -7.31 -2.57 -12.60
N TRP A 48 -7.89 -2.39 -13.79
CA TRP A 48 -7.17 -1.78 -14.91
C TRP A 48 -6.85 -0.31 -14.65
N ALA A 49 -7.77 0.48 -14.09
CA ALA A 49 -7.55 1.88 -13.78
C ALA A 49 -6.40 2.07 -12.77
N ALA A 50 -6.35 1.25 -11.72
CA ALA A 50 -5.27 1.26 -10.73
C ALA A 50 -3.92 0.86 -11.35
N THR A 51 -3.93 -0.18 -12.19
CA THR A 51 -2.75 -0.63 -12.94
C THR A 51 -2.22 0.46 -13.86
N ASP A 52 -3.09 1.08 -14.64
CA ASP A 52 -2.76 2.14 -15.60
C ASP A 52 -2.21 3.37 -14.88
N ALA A 53 -2.80 3.74 -13.74
CA ALA A 53 -2.29 4.84 -12.92
C ALA A 53 -0.83 4.63 -12.50
N TRP A 54 -0.43 3.39 -12.17
CA TRP A 54 0.96 3.07 -11.80
C TRP A 54 1.87 2.97 -13.01
N ILE A 55 1.47 2.23 -14.05
CA ILE A 55 2.27 2.02 -15.25
C ILE A 55 2.47 3.32 -16.02
N ASP A 56 1.40 4.05 -16.35
CA ASP A 56 1.52 5.25 -17.17
C ASP A 56 2.38 6.32 -16.51
N THR A 57 2.38 6.40 -15.18
CA THR A 57 3.08 7.43 -14.41
C THR A 57 4.52 7.06 -14.05
N LEU A 58 4.78 5.80 -13.71
CA LEU A 58 6.02 5.40 -13.04
C LEU A 58 6.86 4.37 -13.82
N ALA A 59 6.30 3.71 -14.84
CA ALA A 59 7.08 2.81 -15.70
C ALA A 59 7.97 3.62 -16.66
N VAL A 60 9.12 3.08 -17.03
CA VAL A 60 10.14 3.83 -17.81
C VAL A 60 9.66 4.26 -19.20
N ASP A 61 8.75 3.50 -19.79
CA ASP A 61 8.08 3.73 -21.07
C ASP A 61 6.58 4.05 -20.88
N GLY A 62 6.19 4.45 -19.66
CA GLY A 62 4.85 4.91 -19.34
C GLY A 62 4.54 6.25 -20.02
N LYS A 63 3.29 6.40 -20.48
CA LYS A 63 2.85 7.56 -21.30
C LYS A 63 2.99 8.91 -20.60
N ARG A 64 3.01 8.93 -19.26
CA ARG A 64 3.16 10.13 -18.41
C ARG A 64 4.51 10.17 -17.69
N SER A 65 5.44 9.27 -18.00
CA SER A 65 6.78 9.20 -17.39
C SER A 65 7.78 10.18 -18.02
N THR A 66 7.31 11.30 -18.58
CA THR A 66 8.20 12.30 -19.18
C THR A 66 8.96 13.03 -18.07
N ALA A 67 10.28 12.79 -17.98
CA ALA A 67 11.22 13.41 -17.05
C ALA A 67 11.25 12.90 -15.59
N ASN A 68 10.88 11.64 -15.33
CA ASN A 68 11.22 11.02 -14.04
C ASN A 68 12.74 10.94 -13.89
N ALA A 69 13.28 11.50 -12.79
CA ALA A 69 14.69 11.31 -12.44
C ALA A 69 15.00 9.83 -12.23
N GLU A 70 16.25 9.40 -12.42
CA GLU A 70 16.63 7.96 -12.38
C GLU A 70 16.27 7.23 -11.06
N HIS A 71 16.08 7.98 -9.98
CA HIS A 71 15.70 7.48 -8.65
C HIS A 71 14.18 7.48 -8.39
N ILE A 72 13.38 7.97 -9.33
CA ILE A 72 11.92 8.01 -9.30
C ILE A 72 11.37 7.00 -10.32
N GLY A 73 10.36 6.23 -9.94
CA GLY A 73 9.72 5.29 -10.84
C GLY A 73 9.20 4.04 -10.16
N LEU A 74 8.95 3.02 -10.98
CA LEU A 74 8.50 1.71 -10.57
C LEU A 74 9.54 0.66 -10.98
N TRP A 75 9.76 -0.32 -10.11
CA TRP A 75 10.63 -1.47 -10.34
C TRP A 75 9.87 -2.77 -10.15
N THR A 76 9.99 -3.66 -11.13
CA THR A 76 9.44 -5.01 -11.13
C THR A 76 10.45 -5.98 -10.55
N ILE A 77 9.97 -6.85 -9.66
CA ILE A 77 10.73 -7.94 -9.05
C ILE A 77 10.33 -9.25 -9.74
N ARG A 78 11.32 -10.00 -10.22
CA ARG A 78 11.17 -11.24 -11.00
C ARG A 78 11.96 -12.38 -10.38
N ASP A 79 11.39 -13.57 -10.40
CA ASP A 79 12.06 -14.82 -10.06
C ASP A 79 12.59 -15.44 -11.36
N ASP A 80 13.81 -15.07 -11.75
CA ASP A 80 14.41 -15.55 -13.00
C ASP A 80 14.72 -17.05 -12.96
N ALA A 81 15.03 -17.59 -11.76
CA ALA A 81 15.19 -19.04 -11.57
C ALA A 81 13.86 -19.78 -11.75
N GLY A 82 12.75 -19.14 -11.42
CA GLY A 82 11.39 -19.60 -11.67
C GLY A 82 10.81 -19.16 -13.02
N GLU A 83 11.61 -19.13 -14.10
CA GLU A 83 11.18 -18.77 -15.47
C GLU A 83 10.68 -17.32 -15.62
N GLY A 84 11.19 -16.39 -14.81
CA GLY A 84 10.80 -14.97 -14.88
C GLY A 84 9.43 -14.67 -14.28
N ARG A 85 8.96 -15.50 -13.34
CA ARG A 85 7.69 -15.28 -12.63
C ARG A 85 7.66 -13.91 -11.95
N PHE A 86 6.51 -13.25 -11.99
CA PHE A 86 6.29 -12.00 -11.29
C PHE A 86 6.27 -12.22 -9.77
N VAL A 87 7.10 -11.46 -9.05
CA VAL A 87 7.22 -11.53 -7.59
C VAL A 87 6.52 -10.36 -6.93
N GLY A 88 6.62 -9.17 -7.51
CA GLY A 88 6.07 -7.95 -6.95
C GLY A 88 6.66 -6.71 -7.57
N ILE A 89 6.37 -5.57 -6.96
CA ILE A 89 6.82 -4.26 -7.40
C ILE A 89 7.20 -3.37 -6.22
N ARG A 90 8.08 -2.42 -6.51
CA ARG A 90 8.51 -1.35 -5.61
C ARG A 90 8.47 -0.04 -6.35
N GLY A 91 8.05 1.04 -5.70
CA GLY A 91 8.04 2.36 -6.33
C GLY A 91 8.60 3.46 -5.44
N VAL A 92 9.02 4.53 -6.11
CA VAL A 92 9.43 5.81 -5.53
C VAL A 92 8.77 6.92 -6.32
N PHE A 93 8.20 7.91 -5.64
CA PHE A 93 7.56 9.06 -6.27
C PHE A 93 7.68 10.29 -5.38
N VAL A 94 7.55 11.49 -5.96
CA VAL A 94 7.42 12.73 -5.20
C VAL A 94 5.96 12.84 -4.75
N ALA A 95 5.72 12.73 -3.45
CA ALA A 95 4.38 12.83 -2.89
C ALA A 95 4.06 14.28 -2.47
N PRO A 96 2.86 14.79 -2.77
CA PRO A 96 2.40 16.07 -2.24
C PRO A 96 2.48 16.11 -0.71
N GLY A 97 2.82 17.28 -0.18
CA GLY A 97 2.86 17.54 1.27
C GLY A 97 4.09 17.00 2.00
N LEU A 98 5.03 16.33 1.32
CA LEU A 98 6.33 15.99 1.92
C LEU A 98 7.23 17.23 2.01
N PRO A 99 8.19 17.25 2.96
CA PRO A 99 9.24 18.26 2.99
C PRO A 99 9.99 18.35 1.66
N LEU A 100 10.62 19.51 1.41
CA LEU A 100 11.48 19.70 0.25
C LEU A 100 12.55 18.62 0.18
N ASN A 101 12.99 18.25 -1.02
CA ASN A 101 13.99 17.21 -1.28
C ASN A 101 13.66 15.86 -0.63
N SER A 102 12.38 15.50 -0.53
CA SER A 102 11.96 14.21 0.00
C SER A 102 11.13 13.43 -1.02
N VAL A 103 11.17 12.10 -0.91
CA VAL A 103 10.39 11.19 -1.77
C VAL A 103 9.60 10.21 -0.93
N ALA A 104 8.55 9.62 -1.50
CA ALA A 104 7.79 8.53 -0.90
C ALA A 104 8.11 7.20 -1.59
N THR A 105 8.07 6.10 -0.84
CA THR A 105 8.18 4.73 -1.36
C THR A 105 7.00 3.85 -0.97
N PHE A 106 6.64 2.93 -1.88
CA PHE A 106 5.64 1.89 -1.67
C PHE A 106 6.12 0.54 -2.20
N VAL A 107 5.45 -0.53 -1.78
CA VAL A 107 5.72 -1.91 -2.19
C VAL A 107 4.43 -2.71 -2.27
N ALA A 108 4.35 -3.60 -3.24
CA ALA A 108 3.31 -4.63 -3.29
C ALA A 108 3.95 -5.94 -3.76
N ILE A 109 3.84 -6.98 -2.94
CA ILE A 109 4.42 -8.30 -3.22
C ILE A 109 3.27 -9.26 -3.52
N ALA A 110 3.40 -10.07 -4.57
CA ALA A 110 2.41 -11.09 -4.89
C ALA A 110 2.34 -12.13 -3.76
N ARG A 111 1.13 -12.58 -3.46
CA ARG A 111 0.82 -13.42 -2.29
C ARG A 111 1.74 -14.65 -2.12
N PRO A 112 2.11 -15.41 -3.17
CA PRO A 112 3.01 -16.57 -3.03
C PRO A 112 4.43 -16.27 -2.54
N TYR A 113 4.81 -14.98 -2.44
CA TYR A 113 6.14 -14.54 -2.02
C TYR A 113 6.14 -13.78 -0.68
N TRP A 114 4.99 -13.71 -0.01
CA TRP A 114 4.93 -13.18 1.35
C TRP A 114 5.77 -14.03 2.31
N GLY A 115 6.37 -13.37 3.31
CA GLY A 115 7.25 -14.03 4.29
C GLY A 115 8.66 -14.40 3.78
N LYS A 116 8.94 -14.30 2.47
CA LYS A 116 10.25 -14.66 1.87
C LYS A 116 11.31 -13.56 1.94
N GLY A 117 11.08 -12.48 2.69
CA GLY A 117 12.04 -11.38 2.86
C GLY A 117 12.12 -10.37 1.71
N VAL A 118 11.39 -10.58 0.60
CA VAL A 118 11.42 -9.74 -0.61
C VAL A 118 11.21 -8.25 -0.31
N SER A 119 10.21 -7.91 0.52
CA SER A 119 9.90 -6.51 0.85
C SER A 119 11.07 -5.82 1.57
N SER A 120 11.68 -6.48 2.56
CA SER A 120 12.83 -5.92 3.27
C SER A 120 14.05 -5.75 2.37
N GLU A 121 14.33 -6.72 1.51
CA GLU A 121 15.50 -6.68 0.65
C GLU A 121 15.38 -5.64 -0.46
N SER A 122 14.27 -5.64 -1.19
CA SER A 122 13.98 -4.61 -2.21
C SER A 122 13.96 -3.20 -1.62
N SER A 123 13.50 -3.01 -0.37
CA SER A 123 13.57 -1.71 0.31
C SER A 123 15.00 -1.22 0.48
N ARG A 124 15.94 -2.09 0.86
CA ARG A 124 17.35 -1.70 1.06
C ARG A 124 17.99 -1.25 -0.23
N VAL A 125 17.83 -2.07 -1.28
CA VAL A 125 18.35 -1.76 -2.63
C VAL A 125 17.78 -0.43 -3.13
N LEU A 126 16.48 -0.21 -2.94
CA LEU A 126 15.83 1.03 -3.35
C LEU A 126 16.33 2.25 -2.56
N CYS A 127 16.44 2.15 -1.23
CA CYS A 127 16.91 3.27 -0.40
C CYS A 127 18.35 3.65 -0.77
N GLN A 128 19.22 2.64 -0.94
CA GLN A 128 20.58 2.84 -1.40
C GLN A 128 20.62 3.57 -2.75
N HIS A 129 19.86 3.11 -3.73
CA HIS A 129 19.78 3.74 -5.05
C HIS A 129 19.30 5.18 -4.97
N VAL A 130 18.22 5.46 -4.22
CA VAL A 130 17.70 6.82 -4.06
C VAL A 130 18.75 7.74 -3.46
N PHE A 131 19.39 7.38 -2.35
CA PHE A 131 20.39 8.25 -1.73
C PHE A 131 21.67 8.38 -2.59
N GLN A 132 22.06 7.37 -3.36
CA GLN A 132 23.23 7.46 -4.25
C GLN A 132 22.97 8.30 -5.51
N LYS A 133 21.72 8.37 -5.98
CA LYS A 133 21.35 8.96 -7.28
C LYS A 133 20.52 10.23 -7.18
N SER A 134 20.39 10.78 -5.97
CA SER A 134 19.65 12.00 -5.72
C SER A 134 20.28 12.77 -4.56
N GLU A 135 19.89 14.03 -4.46
CA GLU A 135 20.12 14.87 -3.27
C GLU A 135 18.96 14.76 -2.27
N ALA A 136 18.16 13.68 -2.32
CA ALA A 136 17.04 13.54 -1.39
C ALA A 136 17.54 13.50 0.06
N ASP A 137 16.95 14.31 0.93
CA ASP A 137 17.27 14.39 2.36
C ASP A 137 16.63 13.21 3.11
N ALA A 138 15.48 12.73 2.62
CA ALA A 138 14.75 11.65 3.25
C ALA A 138 13.85 10.86 2.28
N ILE A 139 13.61 9.61 2.65
CA ILE A 139 12.63 8.71 2.05
C ILE A 139 11.52 8.47 3.08
N TYR A 140 10.29 8.70 2.67
CA TYR A 140 9.10 8.46 3.47
C TYR A 140 8.39 7.20 3.01
N THR A 141 7.74 6.52 3.94
CA THR A 141 6.81 5.44 3.63
C THR A 141 5.61 5.52 4.55
N ARG A 142 4.49 4.97 4.08
CA ARG A 142 3.22 5.04 4.79
C ARG A 142 2.60 3.67 4.87
N VAL A 143 2.17 3.31 6.06
CA VAL A 143 1.66 1.97 6.38
C VAL A 143 0.37 2.12 7.15
N TRP A 144 -0.53 1.15 7.04
CA TRP A 144 -1.72 1.03 7.88
C TRP A 144 -1.41 0.11 9.07
N PRO A 145 -0.90 0.54 10.24
CA PRO A 145 -0.38 -0.40 11.24
C PRO A 145 -1.43 -1.38 11.76
N LYS A 146 -2.69 -0.93 11.87
CA LYS A 146 -3.81 -1.76 12.34
C LYS A 146 -4.32 -2.75 11.31
N LEU A 147 -4.01 -2.55 10.02
CA LEU A 147 -4.46 -3.37 8.89
C LEU A 147 -3.31 -4.16 8.24
N ASN A 148 -2.07 -3.70 8.40
CA ASN A 148 -0.86 -4.25 7.81
C ASN A 148 0.33 -4.19 8.80
N PRO A 149 0.25 -4.91 9.94
CA PRO A 149 1.32 -4.95 10.92
C PRO A 149 2.62 -5.55 10.36
N ALA A 150 2.53 -6.38 9.32
CA ALA A 150 3.71 -6.95 8.65
C ALA A 150 4.55 -5.88 7.96
N SER A 151 3.91 -4.96 7.22
CA SER A 151 4.62 -3.83 6.62
C SER A 151 5.21 -2.90 7.68
N ASP A 152 4.48 -2.66 8.79
CA ASP A 152 4.95 -1.85 9.91
C ASP A 152 6.25 -2.40 10.52
N ALA A 153 6.26 -3.70 10.79
CA ALA A 153 7.44 -4.42 11.30
C ALA A 153 8.62 -4.36 10.33
N VAL A 154 8.36 -4.40 9.01
CA VAL A 154 9.40 -4.26 7.99
C VAL A 154 10.02 -2.86 8.03
N GLN A 155 9.22 -1.78 8.10
CA GLN A 155 9.78 -0.42 8.13
C GLN A 155 10.64 -0.19 9.38
N ARG A 156 10.17 -0.63 10.54
CA ARG A 156 10.93 -0.56 11.80
C ARG A 156 12.24 -1.34 11.73
N ARG A 157 12.22 -2.57 11.20
CA ARG A 157 13.44 -3.39 11.03
C ARG A 157 14.42 -2.75 10.05
N LEU A 158 13.91 -2.05 9.04
CA LEU A 158 14.69 -1.25 8.10
C LEU A 158 15.18 0.08 8.68
N GLY A 159 14.89 0.36 9.95
CA GLY A 159 15.40 1.54 10.65
C GLY A 159 14.69 2.83 10.28
N PHE A 160 13.54 2.75 9.59
CA PHE A 160 12.69 3.92 9.46
C PHE A 160 12.17 4.29 10.84
N VAL A 161 12.22 5.58 11.15
CA VAL A 161 11.71 6.14 12.41
C VAL A 161 10.31 6.72 12.18
N PRO A 162 9.44 6.73 13.21
CA PRO A 162 8.17 7.46 13.12
C PRO A 162 8.39 8.91 12.70
N ALA A 163 7.50 9.43 11.87
CA ALA A 163 7.55 10.79 11.37
C ALA A 163 6.20 11.50 11.57
N ASP A 164 6.20 12.81 11.34
CA ASP A 164 4.97 13.60 11.29
C ASP A 164 3.99 12.98 10.31
N ARG A 165 2.73 13.03 10.72
CA ARG A 165 1.69 12.28 10.05
C ARG A 165 1.08 13.09 8.91
N HIS A 166 1.04 12.49 7.74
CA HIS A 166 0.27 13.00 6.60
C HIS A 166 -1.03 12.22 6.49
N THR A 167 -2.16 12.89 6.36
CA THR A 167 -3.46 12.22 6.23
C THR A 167 -3.61 11.58 4.85
N LEU A 168 -4.57 10.65 4.71
CA LEU A 168 -4.95 10.13 3.39
C LEU A 168 -5.49 11.27 2.52
N ARG A 169 -6.26 12.17 3.15
CA ARG A 169 -6.80 13.39 2.55
C ARG A 169 -5.71 14.30 1.97
N ASP A 170 -4.66 14.61 2.73
CA ASP A 170 -3.57 15.50 2.28
C ASP A 170 -2.82 14.93 1.07
N THR A 171 -2.74 13.60 0.98
CA THR A 171 -1.93 12.95 -0.04
C THR A 171 -2.68 12.72 -1.33
N PHE A 172 -3.90 12.22 -1.24
CA PHE A 172 -4.66 11.77 -2.42
C PHE A 172 -5.99 12.51 -2.62
N GLY A 173 -6.36 13.39 -1.68
CA GLY A 173 -7.61 14.11 -1.72
C GLY A 173 -8.82 13.26 -1.35
N GLU A 174 -9.93 13.96 -1.11
CA GLU A 174 -11.19 13.36 -0.67
C GLU A 174 -11.76 12.33 -1.66
N GLN A 175 -11.64 12.60 -2.96
CA GLN A 175 -12.14 11.67 -3.99
C GLN A 175 -11.51 10.29 -3.85
N ARG A 176 -10.21 10.22 -3.59
CA ARG A 176 -9.53 8.94 -3.36
C ARG A 176 -10.00 8.26 -2.07
N MET A 177 -10.27 9.03 -1.02
CA MET A 177 -10.83 8.49 0.22
C MET A 177 -12.21 7.86 -0.02
N ARG A 178 -13.05 8.48 -0.86
CA ARG A 178 -14.35 7.92 -1.26
C ARG A 178 -14.19 6.59 -2.00
N GLU A 179 -13.24 6.49 -2.92
CA GLU A 179 -12.93 5.22 -3.61
C GLU A 179 -12.51 4.12 -2.62
N VAL A 180 -11.68 4.46 -1.63
CA VAL A 180 -11.27 3.53 -0.56
C VAL A 180 -12.46 3.09 0.31
N LEU A 181 -13.38 4.00 0.62
CA LEU A 181 -14.63 3.69 1.33
C LEU A 181 -15.49 2.71 0.52
N GLU A 182 -15.77 3.02 -0.74
CA GLU A 182 -16.63 2.18 -1.60
C GLU A 182 -16.02 0.79 -1.82
N PHE A 183 -14.69 0.70 -1.97
CA PHE A 183 -14.00 -0.58 -2.06
C PHE A 183 -14.18 -1.45 -0.81
N ASP A 184 -14.11 -0.84 0.38
CA ASP A 184 -14.32 -1.58 1.62
C ASP A 184 -15.77 -1.99 1.85
N LEU A 185 -16.72 -1.14 1.47
CA LEU A 185 -18.15 -1.50 1.50
C LEU A 185 -18.43 -2.66 0.54
N TRP A 186 -17.79 -2.67 -0.63
CA TRP A 186 -17.82 -3.82 -1.53
C TRP A 186 -17.19 -5.07 -0.89
N ARG A 187 -16.04 -4.96 -0.21
CA ARG A 187 -15.46 -6.11 0.52
C ARG A 187 -16.40 -6.64 1.60
N ALA A 188 -17.10 -5.75 2.32
CA ALA A 188 -18.10 -6.13 3.30
C ALA A 188 -19.32 -6.84 2.69
N SER A 189 -19.78 -6.41 1.51
CA SER A 189 -20.93 -7.02 0.84
C SER A 189 -20.65 -8.39 0.25
N ASN A 190 -19.38 -8.70 -0.03
CA ASN A 190 -18.93 -9.99 -0.55
C ASN A 190 -18.49 -10.97 0.56
N LEU A 191 -18.78 -10.68 1.83
CA LEU A 191 -18.41 -11.58 2.93
C LEU A 191 -19.17 -12.91 2.87
N GLU A 192 -18.41 -14.00 2.87
CA GLU A 192 -18.97 -15.35 3.02
C GLU A 192 -19.15 -15.72 4.51
N SER A 193 -19.78 -16.84 4.82
CA SER A 193 -20.10 -17.20 6.22
C SER A 193 -18.88 -17.67 7.00
N GLU A 194 -17.87 -18.19 6.30
CA GLU A 194 -16.65 -18.70 6.92
C GLU A 194 -15.53 -17.66 6.84
N GLY A 195 -14.80 -17.46 7.94
CA GLY A 195 -13.62 -16.59 7.95
C GLY A 195 -13.86 -15.09 7.77
N PHE A 196 -15.11 -14.61 7.75
CA PHE A 196 -15.41 -13.18 7.50
C PHE A 196 -14.91 -12.21 8.56
N ALA A 197 -14.67 -12.70 9.78
CA ALA A 197 -14.37 -11.86 10.95
C ALA A 197 -13.17 -10.95 10.71
N GLU A 198 -12.09 -11.44 10.09
CA GLU A 198 -10.90 -10.63 9.84
C GLU A 198 -11.14 -9.56 8.77
N THR A 199 -11.84 -9.89 7.69
CA THR A 199 -12.18 -8.91 6.66
C THR A 199 -13.14 -7.86 7.20
N LEU A 200 -14.16 -8.25 7.98
CA LEU A 200 -15.08 -7.32 8.63
C LEU A 200 -14.35 -6.38 9.59
N ARG A 201 -13.43 -6.93 10.39
CA ARG A 201 -12.56 -6.14 11.28
C ARG A 201 -11.73 -5.14 10.50
N GLN A 202 -11.06 -5.57 9.43
CA GLN A 202 -10.24 -4.69 8.59
C GLN A 202 -11.05 -3.55 7.96
N VAL A 203 -12.23 -3.88 7.40
CA VAL A 203 -13.15 -2.89 6.82
C VAL A 203 -13.62 -1.90 7.88
N SER A 204 -14.04 -2.39 9.05
CA SER A 204 -14.56 -1.53 10.13
C SER A 204 -13.48 -0.58 10.66
N ILE A 205 -12.26 -1.08 10.87
CA ILE A 205 -11.12 -0.24 11.26
C ILE A 205 -10.83 0.81 10.18
N ARG A 206 -10.70 0.42 8.91
CA ARG A 206 -10.33 1.38 7.85
C ARG A 206 -11.41 2.44 7.64
N ILE A 207 -12.70 2.08 7.69
CA ILE A 207 -13.79 3.05 7.62
C ILE A 207 -13.81 3.96 8.84
N GLY A 208 -13.55 3.44 10.05
CA GLY A 208 -13.36 4.28 11.24
C GLY A 208 -12.21 5.28 11.09
N GLN A 209 -11.13 4.87 10.43
CA GLN A 209 -10.00 5.75 10.09
C GLN A 209 -10.37 6.84 9.08
N LEU A 210 -11.23 6.55 8.11
CA LEU A 210 -11.75 7.55 7.17
C LEU A 210 -12.69 8.54 7.86
N ALA A 211 -13.49 8.08 8.83
CA ALA A 211 -14.34 8.93 9.65
C ALA A 211 -13.51 9.90 10.51
N ALA A 212 -12.37 9.45 11.05
CA ALA A 212 -11.45 10.32 11.80
C ALA A 212 -10.67 11.32 10.91
N GLU A 213 -10.79 11.22 9.59
CA GLU A 213 -10.29 12.21 8.62
C GLU A 213 -11.45 12.96 7.92
N ASP A 214 -12.58 13.06 8.62
CA ASP A 214 -13.78 13.83 8.24
C ASP A 214 -14.39 13.44 6.89
N LEU A 215 -14.25 12.18 6.45
CA LEU A 215 -14.92 11.72 5.23
C LEU A 215 -16.42 11.49 5.43
N LEU A 216 -16.79 11.03 6.63
CA LEU A 216 -18.15 10.68 7.03
C LEU A 216 -18.25 10.65 8.56
N GLU A 217 -19.46 10.86 9.06
CA GLU A 217 -19.75 10.75 10.49
C GLU A 217 -19.61 9.31 10.99
N ALA A 218 -19.16 9.12 12.23
CA ALA A 218 -18.95 7.78 12.81
C ALA A 218 -20.24 6.94 12.85
N ARG A 219 -21.40 7.57 13.07
CA ARG A 219 -22.71 6.89 13.04
C ARG A 219 -23.08 6.44 11.63
N ASP A 220 -22.81 7.28 10.63
CA ASP A 220 -23.08 6.96 9.23
C ASP A 220 -22.17 5.83 8.74
N ALA A 221 -20.92 5.80 9.22
CA ALA A 221 -19.96 4.73 8.96
C ALA A 221 -20.48 3.37 9.46
N GLU A 222 -20.93 3.26 10.71
CA GLU A 222 -21.51 2.01 11.25
C GLU A 222 -22.70 1.56 10.40
N GLN A 223 -23.62 2.47 10.12
CA GLN A 223 -24.83 2.15 9.36
C GLN A 223 -24.49 1.70 7.92
N ARG A 224 -23.53 2.35 7.25
CA ARG A 224 -23.10 1.95 5.90
C ARG A 224 -22.51 0.54 5.88
N ILE A 225 -21.67 0.19 6.87
CA ILE A 225 -21.11 -1.16 6.97
C ILE A 225 -22.25 -2.17 7.15
N LEU A 226 -23.14 -1.96 8.12
CA LEU A 226 -24.24 -2.87 8.42
C LEU A 226 -25.19 -3.06 7.23
N THR A 227 -25.46 -2.00 6.48
CA THR A 227 -26.28 -2.06 5.26
C THR A 227 -25.58 -2.83 4.13
N ALA A 228 -24.25 -2.70 4.02
CA ALA A 228 -23.49 -3.41 2.99
C ALA A 228 -23.41 -4.92 3.25
N LEU A 229 -23.46 -5.36 4.51
CA LEU A 229 -23.33 -6.77 4.87
C LEU A 229 -24.43 -7.65 4.27
N PRO A 230 -24.10 -8.92 3.91
CA PRO A 230 -25.12 -9.91 3.61
C PRO A 230 -26.14 -10.05 4.74
N VAL A 231 -27.43 -10.17 4.39
CA VAL A 231 -28.56 -10.19 5.34
C VAL A 231 -28.35 -11.17 6.51
N ARG A 232 -27.76 -12.34 6.25
CA ARG A 232 -27.46 -13.34 7.28
C ARG A 232 -26.47 -12.84 8.34
N LEU A 233 -25.44 -12.10 7.93
CA LEU A 233 -24.41 -11.57 8.83
C LEU A 233 -24.93 -10.34 9.57
N ALA A 234 -25.65 -9.46 8.87
CA ALA A 234 -26.25 -8.26 9.47
C ALA A 234 -27.23 -8.58 10.62
N LYS A 235 -27.84 -9.77 10.62
CA LYS A 235 -28.73 -10.28 11.66
C LYS A 235 -28.03 -11.04 12.80
N SER A 236 -26.73 -11.30 12.68
CA SER A 236 -25.97 -11.96 13.76
C SER A 236 -25.89 -11.02 14.97
N GLY A 237 -26.22 -11.54 16.16
CA GLY A 237 -26.37 -10.72 17.37
C GLY A 237 -25.09 -10.00 17.83
N ASP A 238 -23.92 -10.48 17.42
CA ASP A 238 -22.61 -9.94 17.81
C ASP A 238 -21.97 -9.01 16.77
N VAL A 239 -22.45 -9.02 15.53
CA VAL A 239 -21.82 -8.31 14.40
C VAL A 239 -21.85 -6.80 14.60
N ARG A 240 -22.99 -6.23 15.01
CA ARG A 240 -23.10 -4.80 15.28
C ARG A 240 -22.10 -4.33 16.33
N SER A 241 -21.99 -5.05 17.44
CA SER A 241 -21.07 -4.71 18.53
C SER A 241 -19.61 -4.75 18.08
N LYS A 242 -19.24 -5.77 17.29
CA LYS A 242 -17.90 -5.89 16.70
C LYS A 242 -17.58 -4.75 15.73
N VAL A 243 -18.50 -4.42 14.81
CA VAL A 243 -18.35 -3.28 13.89
C VAL A 243 -18.13 -1.98 14.68
N ALA A 244 -18.94 -1.73 15.72
CA ALA A 244 -18.81 -0.53 16.53
C ALA A 244 -17.47 -0.47 17.31
N GLU A 245 -16.99 -1.60 17.84
CA GLU A 245 -15.70 -1.69 18.51
C GLU A 245 -14.53 -1.42 17.55
N ASP A 246 -14.50 -2.11 16.41
CA ASP A 246 -13.44 -1.98 15.42
C ASP A 246 -13.45 -0.61 14.72
N LEU A 247 -14.63 -0.02 14.49
CA LEU A 247 -14.78 1.35 14.00
C LEU A 247 -14.20 2.34 15.00
N ARG A 248 -14.50 2.19 16.30
CA ARG A 248 -13.91 3.02 17.36
C ARG A 248 -12.38 2.87 17.41
N LEU A 249 -11.88 1.65 17.25
CA LEU A 249 -10.44 1.40 17.13
C LEU A 249 -9.84 2.17 15.95
N GLY A 250 -10.47 2.12 14.78
CA GLY A 250 -10.08 2.90 13.61
C GLY A 250 -10.12 4.41 13.85
N PHE A 251 -11.20 4.90 14.46
CA PHE A 251 -11.39 6.32 14.73
C PHE A 251 -10.31 6.91 15.64
N HIS A 252 -9.92 6.19 16.70
CA HIS A 252 -8.84 6.61 17.59
C HIS A 252 -7.42 6.35 17.05
N ASN A 253 -7.30 5.66 15.91
CA ASN A 253 -6.04 5.42 15.25
C ASN A 253 -6.16 5.89 13.80
N PRO A 254 -6.28 7.22 13.55
CA PRO A 254 -6.62 7.71 12.21
C PRO A 254 -5.63 7.15 11.17
N ALA A 255 -6.04 7.07 9.89
CA ALA A 255 -5.40 6.35 8.77
C ALA A 255 -3.97 5.79 8.92
N TRP A 256 -3.06 6.11 8.00
CA TRP A 256 -1.73 5.52 7.93
C TRP A 256 -0.71 6.22 8.85
N ALA A 257 0.19 5.42 9.41
CA ALA A 257 1.40 5.93 10.07
C ALA A 257 2.42 6.32 9.01
N SER A 258 3.12 7.43 9.25
CA SER A 258 4.22 7.90 8.41
C SER A 258 5.55 7.56 9.06
N TYR A 259 6.48 7.08 8.25
CA TYR A 259 7.81 6.65 8.64
C TYR A 259 8.84 7.33 7.74
N ARG A 260 9.98 7.70 8.30
CA ARG A 260 11.05 8.41 7.60
C ARG A 260 12.38 7.67 7.76
N MET A 261 13.12 7.59 6.66
CA MET A 261 14.54 7.27 6.64
C MET A 261 15.28 8.53 6.18
N SER A 262 16.12 9.13 7.02
CA SER A 262 16.97 10.22 6.58
C SER A 262 18.25 9.69 5.93
N ARG A 263 18.87 10.51 5.08
CA ARG A 263 20.20 10.21 4.51
C ARG A 263 21.24 9.97 5.61
N ALA A 264 21.17 10.73 6.71
CA ALA A 264 22.09 10.59 7.84
C ALA A 264 21.91 9.23 8.53
N ASP A 265 20.66 8.84 8.81
CA ASP A 265 20.36 7.53 9.43
C ASP A 265 20.79 6.37 8.53
N TRP A 266 20.58 6.51 7.21
CA TRP A 266 21.02 5.53 6.22
C TRP A 266 22.55 5.36 6.23
N ALA A 267 23.30 6.47 6.24
CA ALA A 267 24.77 6.44 6.20
C ALA A 267 25.41 5.83 7.45
N VAL A 268 24.77 5.96 8.62
CA VAL A 268 25.23 5.29 9.85
C VAL A 268 24.97 3.79 9.78
N ARG A 269 23.85 3.38 9.16
CA ARG A 269 23.45 1.98 9.05
C ARG A 269 24.35 1.17 8.12
N ASP A 270 24.74 1.72 6.98
CA ASP A 270 25.62 1.02 6.01
C ASP A 270 27.04 0.75 6.56
N ARG A 271 27.37 1.28 7.74
CA ARG A 271 28.65 1.04 8.44
C ARG A 271 28.60 -0.13 9.45
N VAL A 272 27.44 -0.76 9.64
CA VAL A 272 27.21 -1.87 10.58
C VAL A 272 26.79 -3.12 9.83
#